data_AF-A0A958FKN1-F1
#
_entry.id   AF-A0A958FKN1-F1
#
_cell.length_a   1.000
_cell.length_b   1.000
_cell.length_c   1.000
_cell.angle_alpha   90.00
_cell.angle_beta   90.00
_cell.angle_gamma   90.00
#
_symmetry.space_group_name_H-M   'P 1'
#
loop_
_entity.id
_entity.type
_entity.pdbx_description
1 polymer ?
#
loop_
_entity_poly.entity_id
_entity_poly.type
_entity_poly.pdbx_seq_one_letter_code
_entity_poly.pdbx_strand_id
1 'polypeptide(L)'
;STLTATAGDDKVFLQWDDISEKSFDPIYKRDFEAYYVYKSTVPSFEDIRTITDAFGNPLLFKPRAIYDLANGIQGLHPVSLGSELGSDSDLGTTYNMGNDSGLKHFYIDSVDVTNGRTYYYAISAVDRGHHSSFYDILGDSTLQDLADIAPTETPINVQVDLLGRAIAFDRNTARVIPTELLAGWEEPGLKDNQVETVEGNATGSVSIEVYNPLIMQNGARYRVTFEDDGKYVFLDSANYTGELSRVKLESLSKNATVLNLLNPANNAKTDEAITEGFYFLVQNDTTKIDTTKSKWISGVSTLKLFDKTEPSFFRVKRDFEIRVLGENADSSVTRRPVNFQIWDVTDPGNEIQMDFFIFDRNEVGKLDQNDDITIVKTIQGRKNLYRFEFNYPADLDTSQYVAPQNGDVYKIVTRKTFDRDDVLEFELFGNAVNTEMAKNELDEIYVVPDPYIAYNLDERLVVNRDEGRGDRKVEFVNLPEKCTIKIFTASGKFVRELDHNASSSNRRRAWDLRTRDGLEVAFGIYFYAVEAPGIGVKTGKFAIIKSM
;
A
#
# COMPACT_ATOMS: atom_id res chain seq x y z
N SER A 1 3.38 9.26 17.81
CA SER A 1 2.81 9.42 16.46
C SER A 1 1.73 10.49 16.42
N THR A 2 1.41 10.97 15.23
CA THR A 2 0.30 11.87 14.91
C THR A 2 -0.70 11.12 14.03
N LEU A 3 -1.95 10.95 14.47
CA LEU A 3 -2.99 10.19 13.78
C LEU A 3 -3.88 11.12 12.95
N THR A 4 -4.18 10.68 11.72
CA THR A 4 -5.22 11.26 10.85
C THR A 4 -6.26 10.17 10.54
N ALA A 5 -7.54 10.52 10.65
CA ALA A 5 -8.66 9.63 10.33
C ALA A 5 -9.54 10.25 9.26
N THR A 6 -9.81 9.50 8.19
CA THR A 6 -10.70 9.91 7.09
C THR A 6 -11.93 9.02 7.07
N ALA A 7 -13.11 9.64 7.08
CA ALA A 7 -14.40 8.95 6.97
C ALA A 7 -14.63 8.47 5.54
N GLY A 8 -14.98 7.20 5.36
CA GLY A 8 -15.51 6.65 4.11
C GLY A 8 -16.85 5.96 4.32
N ASP A 9 -17.37 5.36 3.26
CA ASP A 9 -18.63 4.63 3.29
C ASP A 9 -18.45 3.25 3.93
N ASP A 10 -19.07 3.08 5.11
CA ASP A 10 -18.95 1.94 6.01
C ASP A 10 -17.49 1.54 6.31
N LYS A 11 -16.59 2.54 6.26
CA LYS A 11 -15.17 2.35 6.55
C LYS A 11 -14.49 3.62 7.07
N VAL A 12 -13.35 3.44 7.72
CA VAL A 12 -12.48 4.53 8.18
C VAL A 12 -11.05 4.24 7.75
N PHE A 13 -10.41 5.23 7.15
CA PHE A 13 -8.99 5.19 6.78
C PHE A 13 -8.18 5.92 7.86
N LEU A 14 -7.29 5.19 8.54
CA LEU A 14 -6.36 5.75 9.53
C LEU A 14 -4.96 5.80 8.96
N GLN A 15 -4.24 6.89 9.20
CA GLN A 15 -2.84 7.08 8.84
C GLN A 15 -2.10 7.75 10.00
N TRP A 16 -0.82 7.43 10.20
CA TRP A 16 0.01 8.09 11.20
C TRP A 16 1.48 8.27 10.77
N ASP A 17 2.19 9.17 11.46
CA ASP A 17 3.63 9.41 11.26
C ASP A 17 4.53 8.43 12.05
N ASP A 18 5.80 8.38 11.65
CA ASP A 18 6.83 7.46 12.17
C ASP A 18 7.62 8.04 13.37
N ILE A 19 7.21 9.20 13.91
CA ILE A 19 8.05 9.95 14.85
C ILE A 19 8.36 9.16 16.13
N SER A 20 7.46 8.25 16.51
CA SER A 20 7.62 7.37 17.68
C SER A 20 8.75 6.36 17.52
N GLU A 21 9.06 5.92 16.29
CA GLU A 21 10.12 4.93 16.02
C GLU A 21 11.52 5.47 16.29
N LYS A 22 11.63 6.81 16.33
CA LYS A 22 12.87 7.54 16.58
C LYS A 22 13.04 7.90 18.06
N SER A 23 12.15 7.42 18.94
CA SER A 23 12.27 7.63 20.38
C SER A 23 13.57 7.04 20.93
N PHE A 24 14.08 7.65 21.99
CA PHE A 24 15.29 7.20 22.66
C PHE A 24 15.09 7.29 24.18
N ASP A 25 15.14 6.14 24.82
CA ASP A 25 15.23 5.96 26.25
C ASP A 25 16.71 6.03 26.72
N PRO A 26 17.04 6.78 27.78
CA PRO A 26 18.43 6.88 28.26
C PRO A 26 19.05 5.57 28.76
N ILE A 27 18.25 4.60 29.19
CA ILE A 27 18.66 3.32 29.78
C ILE A 27 18.56 2.23 28.71
N TYR A 28 17.40 2.09 28.09
CA TYR A 28 17.08 1.02 27.13
C TYR A 28 17.32 1.42 25.66
N LYS A 29 17.82 2.64 25.42
CA LYS A 29 18.18 3.19 24.10
C LYS A 29 16.97 3.29 23.18
N ARG A 30 17.07 2.83 21.93
CA ARG A 30 15.93 2.83 21.00
C ARG A 30 15.14 1.55 21.24
N ASP A 31 14.04 1.71 21.96
CA ASP A 31 13.23 0.63 22.49
C ASP A 31 11.81 0.60 21.92
N PHE A 32 11.47 1.44 20.94
CA PHE A 32 10.22 1.27 20.18
C PHE A 32 10.10 -0.14 19.62
N GLU A 33 8.91 -0.76 19.72
CA GLU A 33 8.67 -2.10 19.21
C GLU A 33 7.44 -2.22 18.31
N ALA A 34 6.32 -1.58 18.67
CA ALA A 34 5.07 -1.79 17.95
C ALA A 34 4.13 -0.58 17.96
N TYR A 35 3.19 -0.58 17.01
CA TYR A 35 1.98 0.22 17.02
C TYR A 35 0.76 -0.63 17.33
N TYR A 36 -0.04 -0.18 18.29
CA TYR A 36 -1.37 -0.71 18.56
C TYR A 36 -2.42 0.23 17.98
N VAL A 37 -3.39 -0.36 17.26
CA VAL A 37 -4.55 0.35 16.71
C VAL A 37 -5.77 0.08 17.58
N TYR A 38 -6.36 1.13 18.12
CA TYR A 38 -7.56 1.05 18.95
C TYR A 38 -8.77 1.67 18.26
N LYS A 39 -9.94 1.07 18.46
CA LYS A 39 -11.26 1.53 18.01
C LYS A 39 -12.22 1.49 19.18
N SER A 40 -12.90 2.60 19.46
CA SER A 40 -13.91 2.70 20.49
C SER A 40 -15.15 3.42 19.97
N THR A 41 -16.28 3.18 20.63
CA THR A 41 -17.53 3.91 20.41
C THR A 41 -17.78 4.99 21.47
N VAL A 42 -16.90 5.09 22.47
CA VAL A 42 -16.92 6.10 23.54
C VAL A 42 -15.57 6.81 23.64
N PRO A 43 -15.53 8.11 24.01
CA PRO A 43 -14.27 8.85 24.06
C PRO A 43 -13.28 8.34 25.10
N SER A 44 -13.74 7.60 26.12
CA SER A 44 -12.88 7.05 27.17
C SER A 44 -12.18 5.74 26.82
N PHE A 45 -12.53 5.10 25.70
CA PHE A 45 -12.03 3.76 25.31
C PHE A 45 -12.34 2.64 26.33
N GLU A 46 -13.18 2.89 27.33
CA GLU A 46 -13.52 1.89 28.35
C GLU A 46 -14.31 0.69 27.78
N ASP A 47 -15.03 0.86 26.66
CA ASP A 47 -15.73 -0.24 25.97
C ASP A 47 -14.79 -1.29 25.38
N ILE A 48 -13.50 -0.96 25.20
CA ILE A 48 -12.46 -1.90 24.76
C ILE A 48 -11.46 -2.28 25.85
N ARG A 49 -11.62 -1.75 27.07
CA ARG A 49 -10.80 -2.13 28.22
C ARG A 49 -11.26 -3.48 28.78
N THR A 50 -10.93 -4.55 28.06
CA THR A 50 -11.47 -5.88 28.35
C THR A 50 -10.43 -6.91 28.76
N ILE A 51 -9.13 -6.59 28.63
CA ILE A 51 -8.06 -7.51 29.05
C ILE A 51 -7.84 -7.31 30.54
N THR A 52 -8.04 -8.37 31.32
CA THR A 52 -7.99 -8.31 32.78
C THR A 52 -6.62 -8.69 33.33
N ASP A 53 -6.37 -8.26 34.56
CA ASP A 53 -5.35 -8.84 35.42
C ASP A 53 -5.76 -10.26 35.90
N ALA A 54 -4.89 -10.92 36.64
CA ALA A 54 -5.14 -12.24 37.24
C ALA A 54 -6.26 -12.24 38.30
N PHE A 55 -6.70 -11.07 38.76
CA PHE A 55 -7.77 -10.90 39.74
C PHE A 55 -9.13 -10.56 39.10
N GLY A 56 -9.17 -10.41 37.77
CA GLY A 56 -10.37 -10.11 37.00
C GLY A 56 -10.68 -8.61 36.88
N ASN A 57 -9.75 -7.73 37.25
CA ASN A 57 -9.91 -6.28 37.04
C ASN A 57 -9.53 -5.93 35.60
N PRO A 58 -10.38 -5.22 34.85
CA PRO A 58 -10.01 -4.73 33.52
C PRO A 58 -8.83 -3.76 33.58
N LEU A 59 -7.77 -4.06 32.82
CA LEU A 59 -6.52 -3.32 32.86
C LEU A 59 -6.15 -2.76 31.49
N LEU A 60 -5.97 -3.62 30.48
CA LEU A 60 -5.47 -3.24 29.16
C LEU A 60 -6.59 -3.14 28.12
N PHE A 61 -6.37 -2.29 27.12
CA PHE A 61 -7.24 -2.17 25.96
C PHE A 61 -7.02 -3.33 24.98
N LYS A 62 -8.10 -3.82 24.38
CA LYS A 62 -8.02 -4.82 23.32
C LYS A 62 -7.72 -4.13 21.98
N PRO A 63 -6.54 -4.34 21.37
CA PRO A 63 -6.22 -3.76 20.08
C PRO A 63 -7.03 -4.41 18.95
N ARG A 64 -7.29 -3.64 17.90
CA ARG A 64 -7.83 -4.12 16.62
C ARG A 64 -6.75 -4.64 15.69
N ALA A 65 -5.57 -4.05 15.76
CA ALA A 65 -4.39 -4.49 15.04
C ALA A 65 -3.13 -4.15 15.85
N ILE A 66 -2.09 -4.95 15.64
CA ILE A 66 -0.73 -4.75 16.17
C ILE A 66 0.20 -4.81 14.96
N TYR A 67 1.05 -3.80 14.80
CA TYR A 67 2.08 -3.73 13.78
C TYR A 67 3.43 -3.56 14.47
N ASP A 68 4.24 -4.60 14.42
CA ASP A 68 5.48 -4.76 15.18
C ASP A 68 6.70 -4.81 14.25
N LEU A 69 7.87 -4.48 14.79
CA LEU A 69 9.12 -4.60 14.06
C LEU A 69 9.33 -6.04 13.59
N ALA A 70 9.74 -6.22 12.32
CA ALA A 70 10.12 -7.52 11.79
C ALA A 70 11.55 -7.90 12.24
N ASN A 71 11.74 -8.09 13.55
CA ASN A 71 13.04 -8.31 14.20
C ASN A 71 13.12 -9.65 14.98
N GLY A 72 12.07 -10.48 14.94
CA GLY A 72 11.97 -11.76 15.63
C GLY A 72 11.34 -11.71 17.02
N ILE A 73 11.05 -10.54 17.58
CA ILE A 73 10.30 -10.38 18.83
C ILE A 73 8.81 -10.46 18.54
N GLN A 74 8.11 -11.39 19.18
CA GLN A 74 6.69 -11.65 18.94
C GLN A 74 6.06 -12.42 20.10
N GLY A 75 4.73 -12.51 20.10
CA GLY A 75 3.97 -13.20 21.13
C GLY A 75 3.86 -12.40 22.42
N LEU A 76 3.69 -13.07 23.56
CA LEU A 76 3.53 -12.40 24.84
C LEU A 76 4.88 -11.94 25.41
N HIS A 77 4.93 -10.72 25.95
CA HIS A 77 6.11 -10.26 26.65
C HIS A 77 6.38 -11.12 27.91
N PRO A 78 7.63 -11.53 28.19
CA PRO A 78 7.92 -12.43 29.33
C PRO A 78 7.68 -11.82 30.71
N VAL A 79 7.78 -10.50 30.82
CA VAL A 79 7.59 -9.75 32.07
C VAL A 79 6.13 -9.30 32.16
N SER A 80 5.44 -9.75 33.20
CA SER A 80 4.08 -9.30 33.55
C SER A 80 4.10 -7.88 34.10
N LEU A 81 3.02 -7.13 33.90
CA LEU A 81 2.89 -5.78 34.44
C LEU A 81 2.96 -5.74 35.97
N GLY A 82 3.84 -4.89 36.50
CA GLY A 82 4.03 -4.68 37.94
C GLY A 82 4.96 -5.70 38.60
N SER A 83 5.33 -6.79 37.91
CA SER A 83 6.26 -7.81 38.42
C SER A 83 7.66 -7.26 38.67
N GLU A 84 8.05 -6.20 37.95
CA GLU A 84 9.30 -5.45 38.14
C GLU A 84 9.40 -4.80 39.53
N LEU A 85 8.27 -4.62 40.23
CA LEU A 85 8.22 -4.08 41.60
C LEU A 85 8.16 -5.18 42.67
N GLY A 86 8.21 -6.46 42.26
CA GLY A 86 8.14 -7.63 43.14
C GLY A 86 6.82 -8.39 43.05
N SER A 87 6.79 -9.59 43.63
CA SER A 87 5.66 -10.54 43.50
C SER A 87 4.31 -10.01 43.97
N ASP A 88 4.32 -9.08 44.93
CA ASP A 88 3.08 -8.49 45.48
C ASP A 88 2.44 -7.47 44.54
N SER A 89 3.17 -7.01 43.51
CA SER A 89 2.71 -6.04 42.51
C SER A 89 2.46 -6.68 41.14
N ASP A 90 2.70 -7.99 40.98
CA ASP A 90 2.48 -8.70 39.72
C ASP A 90 0.98 -8.84 39.44
N LEU A 91 0.54 -8.21 38.36
CA LEU A 91 -0.85 -8.23 37.90
C LEU A 91 -1.16 -9.48 37.08
N GLY A 92 -0.17 -10.31 36.73
CA GLY A 92 -0.34 -11.55 35.98
C GLY A 92 -0.90 -11.34 34.57
N THR A 93 -0.67 -10.17 33.99
CA THR A 93 -1.09 -9.80 32.64
C THR A 93 0.08 -9.12 31.92
N THR A 94 0.17 -9.33 30.61
CA THR A 94 1.34 -8.94 29.83
C THR A 94 0.93 -8.39 28.46
N TYR A 95 1.82 -7.62 27.83
CA TYR A 95 1.63 -7.10 26.49
C TYR A 95 1.81 -8.19 25.42
N ASN A 96 1.09 -8.02 24.31
CA ASN A 96 1.24 -8.83 23.11
C ASN A 96 2.17 -8.12 22.11
N MET A 97 3.41 -8.56 22.02
CA MET A 97 4.44 -7.94 21.20
C MET A 97 4.21 -8.10 19.69
N GLY A 98 3.17 -8.81 19.24
CA GLY A 98 2.83 -8.95 17.83
C GLY A 98 3.22 -10.32 17.26
N ASN A 99 3.43 -10.38 15.95
CA ASN A 99 3.63 -11.61 15.17
C ASN A 99 4.75 -11.46 14.13
N ASP A 100 5.72 -10.58 14.37
CA ASP A 100 6.82 -10.24 13.48
C ASP A 100 6.32 -9.71 12.11
N SER A 101 5.26 -8.90 12.15
CA SER A 101 4.47 -8.56 10.95
C SER A 101 5.05 -7.44 10.08
N GLY A 102 6.01 -6.69 10.63
CA GLY A 102 6.52 -5.46 10.04
C GLY A 102 5.61 -4.26 10.36
N LEU A 103 6.24 -3.09 10.45
CA LEU A 103 5.52 -1.85 10.71
C LEU A 103 4.63 -1.47 9.53
N LYS A 104 3.53 -0.80 9.87
CA LYS A 104 2.67 -0.10 8.94
C LYS A 104 2.34 1.26 9.51
N HIS A 105 1.99 2.17 8.62
CA HIS A 105 1.62 3.55 8.95
C HIS A 105 0.16 3.88 8.64
N PHE A 106 -0.65 2.83 8.51
CA PHE A 106 -2.05 2.93 8.15
C PHE A 106 -2.88 1.75 8.64
N TYR A 107 -4.20 1.95 8.71
CA TYR A 107 -5.18 0.92 8.98
C TYR A 107 -6.50 1.27 8.29
N ILE A 108 -7.14 0.28 7.67
CA ILE A 108 -8.48 0.43 7.09
C ILE A 108 -9.43 -0.35 7.99
N ASP A 109 -10.29 0.37 8.69
CA ASP A 109 -11.37 -0.26 9.44
C ASP A 109 -12.61 -0.37 8.55
N SER A 110 -13.00 -1.59 8.22
CA SER A 110 -14.23 -1.89 7.47
C SER A 110 -15.10 -2.92 8.20
N VAL A 111 -14.82 -3.21 9.47
CA VAL A 111 -15.50 -4.25 10.25
C VAL A 111 -16.28 -3.59 11.37
N ASP A 112 -17.60 -3.81 11.41
CA ASP A 112 -18.51 -3.19 12.37
C ASP A 112 -18.45 -1.64 12.36
N VAL A 113 -18.18 -1.07 11.19
CA VAL A 113 -18.28 0.36 10.93
C VAL A 113 -19.64 0.62 10.29
N THR A 114 -20.34 1.63 10.80
CA THR A 114 -21.67 2.00 10.29
C THR A 114 -21.72 3.50 10.09
N ASN A 115 -22.15 3.93 8.91
CA ASN A 115 -22.30 5.34 8.61
C ASN A 115 -23.21 6.08 9.61
N GLY A 116 -22.80 7.29 9.99
CA GLY A 116 -23.50 8.13 10.96
C GLY A 116 -23.22 7.81 12.43
N ARG A 117 -22.53 6.70 12.73
CA ARG A 117 -22.09 6.40 14.09
C ARG A 117 -20.74 7.07 14.36
N THR A 118 -20.61 7.65 15.55
CA THR A 118 -19.32 8.23 15.97
C THR A 118 -18.41 7.14 16.48
N TYR A 119 -17.16 7.14 15.99
CA TYR A 119 -16.09 6.30 16.45
C TYR A 119 -14.90 7.14 16.90
N TYR A 120 -14.15 6.58 17.86
CA TYR A 120 -12.91 7.12 18.38
C TYR A 120 -11.80 6.13 18.05
N TYR A 121 -10.70 6.63 17.48
CA TYR A 121 -9.53 5.82 17.17
C TYR A 121 -8.32 6.37 17.89
N ALA A 122 -7.39 5.48 18.22
CA ALA A 122 -6.11 5.86 18.77
C ALA A 122 -4.98 4.97 18.22
N ILE A 123 -3.80 5.56 18.07
CA ILE A 123 -2.56 4.83 17.78
C ILE A 123 -1.66 4.95 19.00
N SER A 124 -1.32 3.81 19.60
CA SER A 124 -0.37 3.77 20.70
C SER A 124 0.94 3.18 20.22
N ALA A 125 2.05 3.89 20.48
CA ALA A 125 3.38 3.32 20.31
C ALA A 125 3.72 2.57 21.60
N VAL A 126 4.14 1.32 21.44
CA VAL A 126 4.53 0.42 22.53
C VAL A 126 6.05 0.25 22.45
N ASP A 127 6.72 0.46 23.58
CA ASP A 127 8.12 0.12 23.72
C ASP A 127 8.30 -1.41 23.86
N ARG A 128 9.53 -1.86 23.83
CA ARG A 128 9.89 -3.28 23.94
C ARG A 128 9.85 -3.75 25.39
N GLY A 129 9.89 -2.83 26.35
CA GLY A 129 10.40 -3.11 27.68
C GLY A 129 11.80 -3.73 27.62
N HIS A 130 12.07 -4.65 28.54
CA HIS A 130 13.31 -5.40 28.54
C HIS A 130 13.11 -6.78 29.17
N HIS A 131 13.71 -7.80 28.53
CA HIS A 131 13.85 -9.12 29.11
C HIS A 131 15.10 -9.81 28.57
N SER A 132 15.74 -10.61 29.42
CA SER A 132 16.99 -11.31 29.06
C SER A 132 16.94 -12.19 27.80
N SER A 133 15.76 -12.71 27.44
CA SER A 133 15.61 -13.53 26.22
C SER A 133 15.72 -12.76 24.91
N PHE A 134 15.69 -11.42 24.93
CA PHE A 134 15.73 -10.61 23.71
C PHE A 134 17.15 -10.40 23.17
N TYR A 135 18.20 -10.63 23.97
CA TYR A 135 19.58 -10.37 23.54
C TYR A 135 20.02 -11.26 22.38
N ASP A 136 19.73 -12.56 22.46
CA ASP A 136 20.11 -13.51 21.41
C ASP A 136 19.38 -13.20 20.09
N ILE A 137 18.17 -12.61 20.19
CA ILE A 137 17.34 -12.24 19.05
C ILE A 137 17.91 -10.97 18.39
N LEU A 138 18.24 -9.95 19.18
CA LEU A 138 18.67 -8.63 18.69
C LEU A 138 20.17 -8.52 18.42
N GLY A 139 20.99 -9.42 19.00
CA GLY A 139 22.44 -9.39 18.90
C GLY A 139 23.10 -8.20 19.60
N ASP A 140 22.42 -7.51 20.52
CA ASP A 140 22.94 -6.35 21.23
C ASP A 140 23.36 -6.70 22.68
N SER A 141 24.67 -6.93 22.86
CA SER A 141 25.26 -7.24 24.17
C SER A 141 25.22 -6.07 25.15
N THR A 142 24.92 -4.85 24.71
CA THR A 142 24.91 -3.68 25.60
C THR A 142 23.67 -3.60 26.48
N LEU A 143 22.64 -4.40 26.18
CA LEU A 143 21.41 -4.49 26.97
C LEU A 143 21.49 -5.61 28.02
N GLN A 144 22.55 -6.43 28.01
CA GLN A 144 22.63 -7.72 28.71
C GLN A 144 22.44 -7.66 30.23
N ASP A 145 22.87 -6.56 30.85
CA ASP A 145 22.92 -6.39 32.31
C ASP A 145 21.85 -5.42 32.84
N LEU A 146 20.82 -5.11 32.05
CA LEU A 146 19.71 -4.26 32.49
C LEU A 146 18.65 -5.09 33.22
N ALA A 147 17.84 -4.41 34.04
CA ALA A 147 16.74 -5.05 34.75
C ALA A 147 15.58 -5.33 33.80
N ASP A 148 14.98 -6.51 33.95
CA ASP A 148 13.77 -6.87 33.23
C ASP A 148 12.65 -5.87 33.59
N ILE A 149 11.96 -5.34 32.57
CA ILE A 149 10.86 -4.39 32.73
C ILE A 149 9.76 -4.70 31.73
N ALA A 150 8.50 -4.61 32.18
CA ALA A 150 7.36 -4.74 31.28
C ALA A 150 7.30 -3.57 30.28
N PRO A 151 6.72 -3.79 29.09
CA PRO A 151 6.53 -2.72 28.12
C PRO A 151 5.62 -1.61 28.64
N THR A 152 5.78 -0.42 28.08
CA THR A 152 4.82 0.67 28.23
C THR A 152 4.30 1.16 26.89
N GLU A 153 3.10 1.71 26.91
CA GLU A 153 2.46 2.25 25.73
C GLU A 153 2.19 3.75 25.89
N THR A 154 2.20 4.48 24.78
CA THR A 154 1.89 5.92 24.78
C THR A 154 0.44 6.13 25.24
N PRO A 155 0.17 7.07 26.16
CA PRO A 155 -1.19 7.29 26.62
C PRO A 155 -2.11 7.72 25.48
N ILE A 156 -3.38 7.31 25.58
CA ILE A 156 -4.45 7.73 24.69
C ILE A 156 -5.42 8.60 25.49
N ASN A 157 -5.44 9.92 25.21
CA ASN A 157 -6.34 10.82 25.92
C ASN A 157 -7.31 11.50 24.96
N VAL A 158 -8.56 11.58 25.42
CA VAL A 158 -9.62 12.41 24.87
C VAL A 158 -10.26 13.15 26.03
N GLN A 159 -10.17 14.47 26.01
CA GLN A 159 -10.80 15.28 27.06
C GLN A 159 -12.30 15.37 26.79
N VAL A 160 -13.09 15.14 27.84
CA VAL A 160 -14.54 15.26 27.81
C VAL A 160 -15.01 16.42 28.69
N ASP A 161 -16.11 17.07 28.29
CA ASP A 161 -16.76 18.05 29.15
C ASP A 161 -17.64 17.39 30.23
N LEU A 162 -18.28 18.21 31.08
CA LEU A 162 -19.22 17.75 32.11
C LEU A 162 -20.43 16.97 31.57
N LEU A 163 -20.66 17.02 30.25
CA LEU A 163 -21.72 16.33 29.54
C LEU A 163 -21.20 15.08 28.81
N GLY A 164 -19.95 14.68 29.01
CA GLY A 164 -19.33 13.50 28.40
C GLY A 164 -18.96 13.68 26.92
N ARG A 165 -19.03 14.90 26.38
CA ARG A 165 -18.73 15.17 24.97
C ARG A 165 -17.23 15.35 24.80
N ALA A 166 -16.64 14.69 23.81
CA ALA A 166 -15.25 14.89 23.43
C ALA A 166 -15.00 16.33 22.94
N ILE A 167 -14.12 17.06 23.63
CA ILE A 167 -13.80 18.47 23.37
C ILE A 167 -12.34 18.68 22.95
N ALA A 168 -11.42 17.78 23.30
CA ALA A 168 -10.03 17.83 22.86
C ALA A 168 -9.45 16.43 22.70
N PHE A 169 -8.48 16.31 21.79
CA PHE A 169 -7.84 15.06 21.39
C PHE A 169 -6.33 15.22 21.49
N ASP A 170 -5.64 14.21 22.01
CA ASP A 170 -4.21 14.09 21.84
C ASP A 170 -3.87 13.85 20.36
N ARG A 171 -2.63 14.14 19.97
CA ARG A 171 -2.17 14.01 18.57
C ARG A 171 -2.36 12.60 17.99
N ASN A 172 -2.40 11.57 18.84
CA ASN A 172 -2.55 10.17 18.45
C ASN A 172 -3.99 9.66 18.58
N THR A 173 -4.97 10.52 18.86
CA THR A 173 -6.39 10.16 18.94
C THR A 173 -7.22 10.97 17.93
N ALA A 174 -8.29 10.36 17.41
CA ALA A 174 -9.15 11.00 16.42
C ALA A 174 -10.61 10.58 16.61
N ARG A 175 -11.54 11.51 16.37
CA ARG A 175 -12.98 11.24 16.25
C ARG A 175 -13.39 11.29 14.79
N VAL A 176 -14.12 10.30 14.35
CA VAL A 176 -14.63 10.22 12.98
C VAL A 176 -16.05 9.69 12.94
N ILE A 177 -16.84 10.19 12.00
CA ILE A 177 -18.18 9.71 11.70
C ILE A 177 -18.15 9.26 10.23
N PRO A 178 -18.17 7.95 9.95
CA PRO A 178 -18.24 7.42 8.58
C PRO A 178 -19.51 7.92 7.89
N THR A 179 -19.43 8.13 6.58
CA THR A 179 -20.50 8.70 5.76
C THR A 179 -20.47 8.11 4.36
N GLU A 180 -21.61 8.11 3.70
CA GLU A 180 -21.78 7.61 2.34
C GLU A 180 -20.94 8.44 1.33
N LEU A 181 -20.34 7.76 0.34
CA LEU A 181 -19.60 8.38 -0.78
C LEU A 181 -20.52 9.18 -1.69
N LEU A 182 -20.10 10.28 -2.32
CA LEU A 182 -20.93 11.14 -3.18
C LEU A 182 -21.81 10.40 -4.19
N ALA A 183 -22.99 10.97 -4.49
CA ALA A 183 -23.83 10.45 -5.56
C ALA A 183 -23.06 10.48 -6.89
N GLY A 184 -22.94 9.35 -7.57
CA GLY A 184 -22.16 9.22 -8.80
C GLY A 184 -20.65 9.30 -8.61
N TRP A 185 -20.16 9.01 -7.41
CA TRP A 185 -18.73 8.95 -7.14
C TRP A 185 -18.07 7.84 -7.97
N GLU A 186 -17.06 8.23 -8.75
CA GLU A 186 -16.22 7.31 -9.49
C GLU A 186 -15.01 6.91 -8.62
N GLU A 187 -14.88 5.61 -8.36
CA GLU A 187 -13.79 5.06 -7.57
C GLU A 187 -12.44 5.37 -8.25
N PRO A 188 -11.51 6.04 -7.56
CA PRO A 188 -10.25 6.42 -8.15
C PRO A 188 -9.30 5.25 -8.28
N GLY A 189 -8.43 5.35 -9.28
CA GLY A 189 -7.45 4.35 -9.59
C GLY A 189 -6.45 4.83 -10.62
N LEU A 190 -5.70 3.88 -11.17
CA LEU A 190 -4.77 4.13 -12.28
C LEU A 190 -5.54 4.26 -13.59
N LYS A 191 -5.32 5.36 -14.30
CA LYS A 191 -5.88 5.55 -15.63
C LYS A 191 -5.35 4.45 -16.55
N ASP A 192 -6.25 3.83 -17.30
CA ASP A 192 -5.98 2.67 -18.16
C ASP A 192 -5.36 1.46 -17.43
N ASN A 193 -5.40 1.45 -16.09
CA ASN A 193 -4.86 0.40 -15.23
C ASN A 193 -3.38 0.06 -15.52
N GLN A 194 -2.57 1.04 -15.94
CA GLN A 194 -1.17 0.84 -16.31
C GLN A 194 -0.23 1.91 -15.77
N VAL A 195 1.00 1.49 -15.51
CA VAL A 195 2.16 2.38 -15.35
C VAL A 195 2.94 2.29 -16.66
N GLU A 196 3.14 3.40 -17.33
CA GLU A 196 3.73 3.46 -18.66
C GLU A 196 5.25 3.61 -18.57
N THR A 197 5.98 2.79 -19.33
CA THR A 197 7.41 3.00 -19.57
C THR A 197 7.60 4.08 -20.62
N VAL A 198 8.15 5.21 -20.22
CA VAL A 198 8.46 6.34 -21.09
C VAL A 198 9.84 6.18 -21.71
N GLU A 199 10.82 5.81 -20.88
CA GLU A 199 12.21 5.57 -21.28
C GLU A 199 12.76 4.33 -20.55
N GLY A 200 13.79 3.73 -21.15
CA GLY A 200 14.47 2.57 -20.59
C GLY A 200 13.93 1.21 -21.06
N ASN A 201 14.52 0.15 -20.55
CA ASN A 201 14.22 -1.23 -20.96
C ASN A 201 14.26 -2.23 -19.79
N ALA A 202 14.21 -1.74 -18.55
CA ALA A 202 14.09 -2.58 -17.38
C ALA A 202 12.92 -3.56 -17.49
N THR A 203 13.09 -4.74 -16.90
CA THR A 203 12.06 -5.79 -16.89
C THR A 203 11.31 -5.87 -15.56
N GLY A 204 11.69 -5.02 -14.60
CA GLY A 204 10.96 -4.86 -13.36
C GLY A 204 9.58 -4.21 -13.57
N SER A 205 8.79 -4.17 -12.51
CA SER A 205 7.46 -3.55 -12.53
C SER A 205 7.29 -2.59 -11.37
N VAL A 206 6.48 -1.57 -11.60
CA VAL A 206 5.97 -0.67 -10.56
C VAL A 206 4.46 -0.88 -10.47
N SER A 207 3.95 -1.06 -9.26
CA SER A 207 2.52 -1.16 -9.01
C SER A 207 2.06 -0.08 -8.03
N ILE A 208 0.86 0.44 -8.30
CA ILE A 208 0.19 1.42 -7.45
C ILE A 208 -1.01 0.72 -6.82
N GLU A 209 -1.04 0.65 -5.50
CA GLU A 209 -2.17 0.07 -4.76
C GLU A 209 -2.93 1.18 -4.03
N VAL A 210 -4.21 1.37 -4.33
CA VAL A 210 -5.00 2.42 -3.69
C VAL A 210 -5.19 2.10 -2.21
N TYR A 211 -4.86 3.08 -1.36
CA TYR A 211 -5.02 3.01 0.08
C TYR A 211 -6.25 3.80 0.54
N ASN A 212 -6.25 5.09 0.25
CA ASN A 212 -7.29 6.03 0.65
C ASN A 212 -7.75 6.78 -0.60
N PRO A 213 -8.80 6.29 -1.27
CA PRO A 213 -9.29 6.89 -2.51
C PRO A 213 -9.77 8.34 -2.31
N LEU A 214 -10.16 8.72 -1.09
CA LEU A 214 -10.78 10.01 -0.81
C LEU A 214 -9.82 11.20 -0.89
N ILE A 215 -8.51 10.94 -0.75
CA ILE A 215 -7.47 11.98 -0.83
C ILE A 215 -6.76 12.00 -2.19
N MET A 216 -7.05 11.03 -3.07
CA MET A 216 -6.49 10.98 -4.42
C MET A 216 -7.07 12.12 -5.29
N GLN A 217 -6.23 12.66 -6.16
CA GLN A 217 -6.61 13.80 -7.01
C GLN A 217 -6.84 13.32 -8.45
N ASN A 218 -8.02 13.62 -9.00
CA ASN A 218 -8.35 13.31 -10.39
C ASN A 218 -7.37 13.98 -11.36
N GLY A 219 -6.86 13.24 -12.34
CA GLY A 219 -5.91 13.73 -13.34
C GLY A 219 -4.51 14.01 -12.78
N ALA A 220 -4.23 13.60 -11.53
CA ALA A 220 -2.90 13.76 -10.97
C ALA A 220 -1.91 12.84 -11.68
N ARG A 221 -0.85 13.44 -12.23
CA ARG A 221 0.23 12.75 -12.94
C ARG A 221 1.47 12.64 -12.08
N TYR A 222 2.13 11.49 -12.18
CA TYR A 222 3.35 11.18 -11.46
C TYR A 222 4.42 10.64 -12.41
N ARG A 223 5.68 10.91 -12.06
CA ARG A 223 6.85 10.36 -12.72
C ARG A 223 7.70 9.59 -11.73
N VAL A 224 8.16 8.42 -12.16
CA VAL A 224 9.13 7.60 -11.45
C VAL A 224 10.45 7.69 -12.20
N THR A 225 11.49 8.05 -11.47
CA THR A 225 12.87 8.03 -11.99
C THR A 225 13.75 7.20 -11.09
N PHE A 226 14.75 6.57 -11.68
CA PHE A 226 15.68 5.70 -10.97
C PHE A 226 17.10 6.26 -11.08
N GLU A 227 17.99 5.83 -10.19
CA GLU A 227 19.42 6.05 -10.32
C GLU A 227 20.16 4.78 -9.92
N ASP A 228 21.40 4.66 -10.37
CA ASP A 228 22.24 3.50 -10.11
C ASP A 228 23.62 3.89 -9.55
N ASP A 229 24.33 2.91 -9.02
CA ASP A 229 25.65 3.06 -8.40
C ASP A 229 26.82 3.19 -9.41
N GLY A 230 26.55 3.12 -10.71
CA GLY A 230 27.56 3.18 -11.77
C GLY A 230 28.55 2.02 -11.79
N LYS A 231 28.25 0.90 -11.12
CA LYS A 231 29.17 -0.23 -10.92
C LYS A 231 29.82 -0.79 -12.19
N TYR A 232 29.15 -0.72 -13.35
CA TYR A 232 29.68 -1.28 -14.61
C TYR A 232 30.17 -0.22 -15.63
N VAL A 233 30.16 1.07 -15.28
CA VAL A 233 30.56 2.19 -16.16
C VAL A 233 32.01 2.07 -16.65
N PHE A 234 32.89 1.42 -15.88
CA PHE A 234 34.29 1.19 -16.28
C PHE A 234 34.43 0.27 -17.49
N LEU A 235 33.40 -0.53 -17.82
CA LEU A 235 33.40 -1.38 -19.02
C LEU A 235 33.18 -0.55 -20.28
N ASP A 236 32.23 0.37 -20.24
CA ASP A 236 31.92 1.36 -21.27
C ASP A 236 30.82 2.28 -20.71
N SER A 237 31.17 3.54 -20.46
CA SER A 237 30.28 4.50 -19.81
C SER A 237 29.07 4.90 -20.66
N ALA A 238 29.10 4.64 -21.98
CA ALA A 238 27.99 4.96 -22.87
C ALA A 238 26.91 3.86 -22.90
N ASN A 239 27.25 2.62 -22.52
CA ASN A 239 26.38 1.46 -22.73
C ASN A 239 26.09 0.65 -21.47
N TYR A 240 26.82 0.87 -20.37
CA TYR A 240 26.67 0.13 -19.12
C TYR A 240 26.40 1.03 -17.93
N THR A 241 25.31 0.73 -17.24
CA THR A 241 24.86 1.32 -15.97
C THR A 241 25.24 0.44 -14.79
N GLY A 242 24.93 0.86 -13.57
CA GLY A 242 25.12 0.09 -12.34
C GLY A 242 23.87 -0.63 -11.84
N GLU A 243 23.89 -0.99 -10.55
CA GLU A 243 22.73 -1.52 -9.84
C GLU A 243 21.89 -0.39 -9.25
N LEU A 244 20.58 -0.61 -9.15
CA LEU A 244 19.62 0.35 -8.61
C LEU A 244 20.07 0.86 -7.22
N SER A 245 20.24 2.17 -7.10
CA SER A 245 20.68 2.85 -5.87
C SER A 245 19.65 3.86 -5.35
N ARG A 246 18.73 4.34 -6.19
CA ARG A 246 17.69 5.30 -5.77
C ARG A 246 16.43 5.19 -6.62
N VAL A 247 15.28 5.38 -5.99
CA VAL A 247 13.98 5.56 -6.66
C VAL A 247 13.35 6.86 -6.18
N LYS A 248 12.88 7.69 -7.11
CA LYS A 248 12.12 8.90 -6.81
C LYS A 248 10.74 8.84 -7.45
N LEU A 249 9.74 9.27 -6.69
CA LEU A 249 8.40 9.55 -7.19
C LEU A 249 8.17 11.06 -7.13
N GLU A 250 7.82 11.65 -8.26
CA GLU A 250 7.54 13.08 -8.37
C GLU A 250 6.09 13.29 -8.80
N SER A 251 5.38 14.17 -8.09
CA SER A 251 4.09 14.66 -8.54
C SER A 251 4.32 15.75 -9.57
N LEU A 252 4.01 15.45 -10.84
CA LEU A 252 4.10 16.43 -11.93
C LEU A 252 3.04 17.53 -11.79
N SER A 253 1.95 17.24 -11.09
CA SER A 253 0.84 18.17 -10.88
C SER A 253 1.17 19.21 -9.80
N LYS A 254 1.88 18.79 -8.75
CA LYS A 254 2.32 19.66 -7.64
C LYS A 254 3.74 20.20 -7.80
N ASN A 255 4.50 19.67 -8.76
CA ASN A 255 5.93 19.91 -8.93
C ASN A 255 6.72 19.68 -7.62
N ALA A 256 6.52 18.50 -7.02
CA ALA A 256 7.09 18.13 -5.73
C ALA A 256 7.52 16.67 -5.71
N THR A 257 8.62 16.38 -5.02
CA THR A 257 9.03 15.01 -4.71
C THR A 257 8.11 14.45 -3.63
N VAL A 258 7.45 13.34 -3.93
CA VAL A 258 6.56 12.61 -3.03
C VAL A 258 7.35 11.55 -2.26
N LEU A 259 8.26 10.87 -2.96
CA LEU A 259 9.02 9.75 -2.43
C LEU A 259 10.47 9.82 -2.87
N ASN A 260 11.39 9.45 -1.98
CA ASN A 260 12.81 9.36 -2.31
C ASN A 260 13.49 8.21 -1.53
N LEU A 261 13.53 7.03 -2.14
CA LEU A 261 14.10 5.82 -1.53
C LEU A 261 15.57 5.68 -1.87
N LEU A 262 16.41 5.53 -0.85
CA LEU A 262 17.84 5.25 -1.01
C LEU A 262 18.10 3.75 -0.83
N ASN A 263 18.86 3.16 -1.75
CA ASN A 263 19.24 1.75 -1.79
C ASN A 263 18.07 0.80 -1.49
N PRO A 264 16.95 0.89 -2.25
CA PRO A 264 15.79 0.06 -1.98
C PRO A 264 16.14 -1.43 -2.10
N ALA A 265 15.68 -2.24 -1.15
CA ALA A 265 15.70 -3.68 -1.30
C ALA A 265 14.85 -4.11 -2.52
N ASN A 266 15.14 -5.27 -3.11
CA ASN A 266 14.23 -5.87 -4.09
C ASN A 266 12.87 -6.14 -3.40
N ASN A 267 11.76 -5.66 -3.99
CA ASN A 267 10.42 -5.59 -3.38
C ASN A 267 10.28 -4.59 -2.22
N ALA A 268 10.96 -3.45 -2.26
CA ALA A 268 10.71 -2.37 -1.29
C ALA A 268 9.24 -1.92 -1.36
N LYS A 269 8.44 -2.34 -0.36
CA LYS A 269 7.15 -1.72 -0.04
C LYS A 269 7.42 -0.43 0.71
N THR A 270 6.79 0.65 0.30
CA THR A 270 7.09 1.98 0.84
C THR A 270 5.89 2.53 1.57
N ASP A 271 6.07 2.83 2.86
CA ASP A 271 5.06 3.52 3.68
C ASP A 271 4.97 5.03 3.37
N GLU A 272 5.91 5.60 2.62
CA GLU A 272 6.01 7.05 2.40
C GLU A 272 5.01 7.60 1.35
N ALA A 273 4.60 6.82 0.35
CA ALA A 273 3.64 7.27 -0.69
C ALA A 273 2.18 7.39 -0.19
N ILE A 274 1.89 6.92 1.02
CA ILE A 274 0.55 6.89 1.65
C ILE A 274 -0.10 8.27 1.67
N THR A 275 0.69 9.35 1.75
CA THR A 275 0.20 10.74 1.79
C THR A 275 -0.56 11.20 0.53
N GLU A 276 -0.41 10.50 -0.60
CA GLU A 276 -1.16 10.76 -1.83
C GLU A 276 -2.36 9.81 -2.02
N GLY A 277 -2.62 8.93 -1.05
CA GLY A 277 -3.74 7.99 -1.06
C GLY A 277 -3.44 6.62 -1.67
N PHE A 278 -2.18 6.30 -1.97
CA PHE A 278 -1.78 5.01 -2.56
C PHE A 278 -0.43 4.49 -2.06
N TYR A 279 -0.19 3.19 -2.18
CA TYR A 279 1.12 2.56 -2.07
C TYR A 279 1.83 2.58 -3.40
N PHE A 280 3.14 2.73 -3.30
CA PHE A 280 4.06 2.59 -4.39
C PHE A 280 4.92 1.35 -4.11
N LEU A 281 4.90 0.38 -5.03
CA LEU A 281 5.71 -0.83 -4.92
C LEU A 281 6.63 -0.93 -6.12
N VAL A 282 7.93 -1.01 -5.86
CA VAL A 282 8.94 -1.29 -6.88
C VAL A 282 9.35 -2.75 -6.78
N GLN A 283 9.00 -3.51 -7.80
CA GLN A 283 9.46 -4.88 -7.98
C GLN A 283 10.59 -4.86 -9.00
N ASN A 284 11.79 -4.61 -8.49
CA ASN A 284 12.99 -4.71 -9.29
C ASN A 284 13.27 -6.19 -9.64
N ASP A 285 13.72 -6.45 -10.87
CA ASP A 285 14.03 -7.81 -11.31
C ASP A 285 15.43 -8.24 -10.80
N THR A 286 15.92 -9.36 -11.29
CA THR A 286 17.30 -9.81 -11.12
C THR A 286 18.01 -9.75 -12.46
N THR A 287 19.27 -9.34 -12.49
CA THR A 287 20.04 -9.36 -13.74
C THR A 287 20.51 -10.80 -14.03
N LYS A 288 19.86 -11.48 -14.97
CA LYS A 288 20.15 -12.87 -15.40
C LYS A 288 19.61 -13.17 -16.79
N ILE A 289 20.07 -14.25 -17.42
CA ILE A 289 19.50 -14.70 -18.69
C ILE A 289 18.09 -15.26 -18.43
N ASP A 290 17.12 -14.78 -19.21
CA ASP A 290 15.78 -15.34 -19.26
C ASP A 290 15.74 -16.48 -20.28
N THR A 291 15.98 -17.70 -19.83
CA THR A 291 15.97 -18.89 -20.69
C THR A 291 14.58 -19.22 -21.24
N THR A 292 13.51 -18.62 -20.71
CA THR A 292 12.15 -18.82 -21.22
C THR A 292 11.83 -17.89 -22.39
N LYS A 293 12.42 -16.69 -22.40
CA LYS A 293 12.30 -15.72 -23.50
C LYS A 293 13.40 -15.85 -24.55
N SER A 294 14.54 -16.45 -24.20
CA SER A 294 15.66 -16.70 -25.11
C SER A 294 15.35 -17.85 -26.07
N LYS A 295 15.46 -17.61 -27.39
CA LYS A 295 15.04 -18.57 -28.42
C LYS A 295 15.64 -18.25 -29.79
N TRP A 296 15.56 -19.22 -30.70
CA TRP A 296 15.74 -18.99 -32.13
C TRP A 296 14.66 -18.04 -32.64
N ILE A 297 15.07 -16.91 -33.22
CA ILE A 297 14.20 -15.94 -33.90
C ILE A 297 14.28 -16.06 -35.42
N SER A 298 15.32 -16.73 -35.92
CA SER A 298 15.49 -17.17 -37.30
C SER A 298 16.08 -18.57 -37.29
N GLY A 299 15.56 -19.47 -38.13
CA GLY A 299 15.99 -20.87 -38.20
C GLY A 299 15.03 -21.86 -37.53
N VAL A 300 15.38 -23.15 -37.62
CA VAL A 300 14.58 -24.29 -37.11
C VAL A 300 15.35 -25.17 -36.13
N SER A 301 16.51 -24.71 -35.65
CA SER A 301 17.30 -25.47 -34.68
C SER A 301 16.51 -25.74 -33.39
N THR A 302 16.70 -26.95 -32.85
CA THR A 302 16.09 -27.38 -31.59
C THR A 302 17.04 -27.26 -30.39
N LEU A 303 18.24 -26.71 -30.62
CA LEU A 303 19.26 -26.47 -29.60
C LEU A 303 18.80 -25.35 -28.64
N LYS A 304 19.04 -25.49 -27.34
CA LYS A 304 18.69 -24.50 -26.32
C LYS A 304 19.89 -24.06 -25.50
N LEU A 305 19.84 -22.81 -25.05
CA LEU A 305 20.81 -22.23 -24.15
C LEU A 305 20.46 -22.58 -22.69
N PHE A 306 21.48 -23.00 -21.94
CA PHE A 306 21.41 -23.22 -20.49
C PHE A 306 22.34 -22.24 -19.78
N ASP A 307 21.79 -21.40 -18.91
CA ASP A 307 22.56 -20.40 -18.17
C ASP A 307 23.54 -21.08 -17.18
N LYS A 308 24.81 -20.71 -17.29
CA LYS A 308 25.93 -21.17 -16.44
C LYS A 308 26.66 -19.97 -15.82
N THR A 309 26.03 -18.80 -15.78
CA THR A 309 26.64 -17.54 -15.34
C THR A 309 26.92 -17.57 -13.83
N GLU A 310 28.20 -17.50 -13.47
CA GLU A 310 28.62 -17.52 -12.07
C GLU A 310 28.22 -16.21 -11.35
N PRO A 311 28.01 -16.23 -10.02
CA PRO A 311 27.69 -15.03 -9.25
C PRO A 311 28.79 -13.94 -9.29
N SER A 312 30.03 -14.32 -9.60
CA SER A 312 31.19 -13.43 -9.70
C SER A 312 31.24 -12.63 -11.02
N PHE A 313 30.38 -12.92 -11.98
CA PHE A 313 30.39 -12.31 -13.31
C PHE A 313 29.71 -10.94 -13.30
N PHE A 314 30.10 -10.08 -14.24
CA PHE A 314 29.50 -8.76 -14.44
C PHE A 314 28.21 -8.89 -15.25
N ARG A 315 27.08 -9.05 -14.56
CA ARG A 315 25.77 -9.23 -15.19
C ARG A 315 25.25 -7.88 -15.67
N VAL A 316 25.61 -7.52 -16.91
CA VAL A 316 25.21 -6.28 -17.56
C VAL A 316 23.80 -6.38 -18.15
N LYS A 317 23.06 -5.28 -18.15
CA LYS A 317 21.65 -5.25 -18.54
C LYS A 317 21.44 -5.16 -20.05
N ARG A 318 21.97 -6.15 -20.78
CA ARG A 318 22.00 -6.14 -22.25
C ARG A 318 21.40 -7.41 -22.83
N ASP A 319 20.75 -7.29 -23.97
CA ASP A 319 20.29 -8.41 -24.79
C ASP A 319 21.30 -8.70 -25.90
N PHE A 320 21.40 -9.97 -26.27
CA PHE A 320 22.39 -10.42 -27.25
C PHE A 320 21.76 -11.27 -28.35
N GLU A 321 22.40 -11.30 -29.50
CA GLU A 321 22.12 -12.23 -30.57
C GLU A 321 23.36 -13.06 -30.88
N ILE A 322 23.16 -14.36 -31.07
CA ILE A 322 24.13 -15.25 -31.69
C ILE A 322 23.70 -15.43 -33.15
N ARG A 323 24.55 -14.96 -34.07
CA ARG A 323 24.31 -14.98 -35.51
C ARG A 323 25.19 -16.03 -36.15
N VAL A 324 24.61 -17.07 -36.76
CA VAL A 324 25.34 -18.14 -37.42
C VAL A 324 25.56 -17.74 -38.88
N LEU A 325 26.81 -17.47 -39.27
CA LEU A 325 27.15 -16.81 -40.55
C LEU A 325 27.98 -17.69 -41.50
N GLY A 326 28.36 -18.90 -41.08
CA GLY A 326 29.13 -19.85 -41.89
C GLY A 326 30.64 -19.68 -41.74
N GLU A 327 31.41 -20.01 -42.78
CA GLU A 327 32.87 -19.99 -42.73
C GLU A 327 33.42 -18.55 -42.61
N ASN A 328 34.51 -18.38 -41.83
CA ASN A 328 35.18 -17.10 -41.55
C ASN A 328 34.37 -16.08 -40.71
N ALA A 329 33.30 -16.52 -40.04
CA ALA A 329 32.50 -15.67 -39.18
C ALA A 329 33.17 -15.33 -37.83
N ASP A 330 34.17 -16.12 -37.42
CA ASP A 330 34.78 -16.09 -36.09
C ASP A 330 35.06 -14.67 -35.56
N SER A 331 34.55 -14.42 -34.36
CA SER A 331 34.87 -13.24 -33.55
C SER A 331 35.22 -13.63 -32.11
N SER A 332 35.50 -14.91 -31.89
CA SER A 332 35.95 -15.37 -30.58
C SER A 332 37.35 -14.84 -30.29
N VAL A 333 37.63 -14.62 -29.02
CA VAL A 333 38.99 -14.32 -28.53
C VAL A 333 39.77 -15.61 -28.23
N THR A 334 39.31 -16.75 -28.74
CA THR A 334 40.00 -18.04 -28.65
C THR A 334 40.82 -18.31 -29.91
N ARG A 335 41.80 -19.21 -29.85
CA ARG A 335 42.63 -19.56 -31.00
C ARG A 335 41.94 -20.51 -32.01
N ARG A 336 40.62 -20.70 -31.90
CA ARG A 336 39.86 -21.69 -32.69
C ARG A 336 38.74 -20.98 -33.47
N PRO A 337 38.78 -21.01 -34.81
CA PRO A 337 37.73 -20.41 -35.63
C PRO A 337 36.37 -21.07 -35.41
N VAL A 338 35.33 -20.27 -35.18
CA VAL A 338 33.93 -20.71 -35.14
C VAL A 338 33.07 -20.06 -36.24
N ASN A 339 31.86 -20.58 -36.45
CA ASN A 339 30.94 -20.15 -37.52
C ASN A 339 29.91 -19.08 -37.12
N PHE A 340 30.07 -18.43 -35.97
CA PHE A 340 29.09 -17.48 -35.44
C PHE A 340 29.72 -16.26 -34.79
N GLN A 341 28.90 -15.23 -34.60
CA GLN A 341 29.23 -13.99 -33.90
C GLN A 341 28.22 -13.70 -32.80
N ILE A 342 28.65 -12.95 -31.78
CA ILE A 342 27.76 -12.45 -30.74
C ILE A 342 27.65 -10.94 -30.86
N TRP A 343 26.42 -10.43 -30.82
CA TRP A 343 26.11 -9.01 -30.96
C TRP A 343 25.26 -8.56 -29.77
N ASP A 344 25.60 -7.44 -29.16
CA ASP A 344 24.72 -6.71 -28.27
C ASP A 344 23.70 -5.95 -29.12
N VAL A 345 22.42 -6.25 -28.89
CA VAL A 345 21.29 -5.75 -29.68
C VAL A 345 20.29 -4.97 -28.83
N THR A 346 20.75 -4.50 -27.67
CA THR A 346 19.90 -3.81 -26.70
C THR A 346 19.39 -2.47 -27.22
N ASP A 347 20.19 -1.78 -28.04
CA ASP A 347 19.86 -0.53 -28.71
C ASP A 347 19.73 -0.76 -30.23
N PRO A 348 18.50 -0.93 -30.75
CA PRO A 348 18.28 -1.20 -32.16
C PRO A 348 18.82 -0.06 -33.05
N GLY A 349 19.83 -0.38 -33.86
CA GLY A 349 20.50 0.59 -34.74
C GLY A 349 21.91 0.99 -34.28
N ASN A 350 22.29 0.63 -33.06
CA ASN A 350 23.64 0.79 -32.52
C ASN A 350 24.15 -0.54 -31.93
N GLU A 351 24.11 -1.58 -32.74
CA GLU A 351 24.54 -2.92 -32.34
C GLU A 351 26.06 -2.98 -32.16
N ILE A 352 26.49 -3.67 -31.11
CA ILE A 352 27.91 -3.78 -30.77
C ILE A 352 28.34 -5.23 -30.87
N GLN A 353 29.34 -5.52 -31.71
CA GLN A 353 29.92 -6.85 -31.74
C GLN A 353 30.64 -7.15 -30.42
N MET A 354 30.39 -8.34 -29.87
CA MET A 354 30.87 -8.76 -28.56
C MET A 354 31.98 -9.80 -28.69
N ASP A 355 33.05 -9.60 -27.94
CA ASP A 355 34.07 -10.62 -27.74
C ASP A 355 33.51 -11.78 -26.90
N PHE A 356 33.91 -13.01 -27.23
CA PHE A 356 33.55 -14.18 -26.43
C PHE A 356 34.65 -15.25 -26.42
N PHE A 357 34.67 -16.02 -25.35
CA PHE A 357 35.42 -17.27 -25.26
C PHE A 357 34.50 -18.45 -25.48
N ILE A 358 35.00 -19.50 -26.14
CA ILE A 358 34.30 -20.76 -26.31
C ILE A 358 35.20 -21.92 -25.89
N PHE A 359 34.65 -22.88 -25.16
CA PHE A 359 35.24 -24.19 -24.94
C PHE A 359 34.51 -25.22 -25.79
N ASP A 360 34.92 -25.30 -27.06
CA ASP A 360 34.46 -26.29 -28.02
C ASP A 360 35.09 -27.65 -27.66
N ARG A 361 34.26 -28.56 -27.15
CA ARG A 361 34.70 -29.88 -26.65
C ARG A 361 34.94 -30.90 -27.74
N ASN A 362 34.25 -30.78 -28.87
CA ASN A 362 34.28 -31.74 -29.96
C ASN A 362 35.15 -31.28 -31.14
N GLU A 363 35.62 -30.03 -31.10
CA GLU A 363 36.52 -29.39 -32.04
C GLU A 363 35.94 -29.25 -33.46
N VAL A 364 34.62 -29.09 -33.56
CA VAL A 364 33.90 -28.98 -34.85
C VAL A 364 33.96 -27.55 -35.43
N GLY A 365 34.22 -26.53 -34.60
CA GLY A 365 34.29 -25.14 -35.07
C GLY A 365 32.93 -24.59 -35.57
N LYS A 366 31.83 -25.20 -35.13
CA LYS A 366 30.46 -24.76 -35.40
C LYS A 366 29.68 -24.74 -34.10
N LEU A 367 28.73 -23.80 -33.99
CA LEU A 367 27.83 -23.78 -32.83
C LEU A 367 27.05 -25.11 -32.74
N ASP A 368 27.29 -25.88 -31.68
CA ASP A 368 26.63 -27.15 -31.48
C ASP A 368 26.43 -27.53 -30.00
N GLN A 369 26.14 -28.81 -29.75
CA GLN A 369 25.87 -29.31 -28.41
C GLN A 369 27.16 -29.43 -27.59
N ASN A 370 27.08 -29.03 -26.32
CA ASN A 370 28.17 -28.94 -25.34
C ASN A 370 29.13 -27.76 -25.53
N ASP A 371 28.83 -26.87 -26.46
CA ASP A 371 29.55 -25.60 -26.57
C ASP A 371 29.28 -24.74 -25.33
N ASP A 372 30.34 -24.45 -24.61
CA ASP A 372 30.35 -23.60 -23.42
C ASP A 372 30.95 -22.24 -23.78
N ILE A 373 30.09 -21.22 -23.79
CA ILE A 373 30.40 -19.90 -24.32
C ILE A 373 30.36 -18.90 -23.17
N THR A 374 31.37 -18.03 -23.10
CA THR A 374 31.43 -16.90 -22.17
C THR A 374 31.57 -15.59 -22.94
N ILE A 375 30.56 -14.72 -22.87
CA ILE A 375 30.63 -13.35 -23.39
C ILE A 375 31.55 -12.53 -22.48
N VAL A 376 32.45 -11.76 -23.07
CA VAL A 376 33.45 -10.97 -22.32
C VAL A 376 33.57 -9.54 -22.82
N LYS A 377 34.16 -8.69 -21.98
CA LYS A 377 34.84 -7.47 -22.41
C LYS A 377 36.32 -7.59 -22.09
N THR A 378 37.17 -7.14 -23.00
CA THR A 378 38.65 -7.24 -22.92
C THR A 378 39.32 -5.95 -22.48
N ILE A 379 38.55 -4.97 -21.99
CA ILE A 379 39.03 -3.66 -21.55
C ILE A 379 39.69 -3.78 -20.17
N GLN A 380 40.97 -3.39 -20.10
CA GLN A 380 41.79 -3.48 -18.87
C GLN A 380 41.84 -4.90 -18.28
N GLY A 381 41.89 -5.91 -19.16
CA GLY A 381 41.87 -7.32 -18.81
C GLY A 381 40.53 -7.99 -19.11
N ARG A 382 40.47 -9.32 -18.95
CA ARG A 382 39.26 -10.10 -19.23
C ARG A 382 38.22 -9.89 -18.14
N LYS A 383 37.04 -9.43 -18.53
CA LYS A 383 35.84 -9.32 -17.68
C LYS A 383 34.76 -10.23 -18.25
N ASN A 384 34.31 -11.20 -17.46
CA ASN A 384 33.26 -12.12 -17.89
C ASN A 384 31.88 -11.52 -17.62
N LEU A 385 31.01 -11.53 -18.62
CA LEU A 385 29.67 -10.97 -18.53
C LEU A 385 28.62 -12.06 -18.27
N TYR A 386 28.51 -12.99 -19.23
CA TYR A 386 27.56 -14.09 -19.19
C TYR A 386 28.23 -15.37 -19.67
N ARG A 387 27.84 -16.51 -19.09
CA ARG A 387 28.28 -17.84 -19.53
C ARG A 387 27.10 -18.77 -19.69
N PHE A 388 27.11 -19.55 -20.74
CA PHE A 388 26.04 -20.48 -21.04
C PHE A 388 26.54 -21.65 -21.87
N GLU A 389 25.81 -22.75 -21.79
CA GLU A 389 26.09 -23.97 -22.52
C GLU A 389 24.92 -24.27 -23.46
N PHE A 390 25.20 -24.68 -24.69
CA PHE A 390 24.16 -25.14 -25.60
C PHE A 390 23.94 -26.65 -25.49
N ASN A 391 22.69 -27.07 -25.31
CA ASN A 391 22.30 -28.47 -25.37
C ASN A 391 20.92 -28.67 -25.99
N TYR A 392 20.66 -29.88 -26.48
CA TYR A 392 19.28 -30.28 -26.77
C TYR A 392 18.51 -30.49 -25.46
N PRO A 393 17.20 -30.17 -25.42
CA PRO A 393 16.37 -30.47 -24.26
C PRO A 393 16.43 -31.96 -23.90
N ALA A 394 16.55 -32.29 -22.62
CA ALA A 394 16.72 -33.67 -22.16
C ALA A 394 15.52 -34.57 -22.48
N ASP A 395 14.34 -33.97 -22.64
CA ASP A 395 13.07 -34.60 -22.98
C ASP A 395 12.81 -34.70 -24.49
N LEU A 396 13.69 -34.13 -25.32
CA LEU A 396 13.53 -34.15 -26.77
C LEU A 396 14.07 -35.47 -27.37
N ASP A 397 13.30 -36.09 -28.26
CA ASP A 397 13.75 -37.29 -28.97
C ASP A 397 14.94 -36.95 -29.88
N THR A 398 15.97 -37.81 -29.88
CA THR A 398 17.18 -37.65 -30.71
C THR A 398 16.90 -37.49 -32.20
N SER A 399 15.80 -38.05 -32.72
CA SER A 399 15.35 -37.89 -34.10
C SER A 399 14.89 -36.46 -34.43
N GLN A 400 14.61 -35.65 -33.40
CA GLN A 400 14.19 -34.25 -33.51
C GLN A 400 15.35 -33.28 -33.28
N TYR A 401 16.59 -33.76 -33.18
CA TYR A 401 17.76 -32.92 -33.03
C TYR A 401 18.07 -32.21 -34.35
N VAL A 402 17.97 -30.89 -34.33
CA VAL A 402 18.24 -30.02 -35.48
C VAL A 402 19.34 -29.03 -35.09
N ALA A 403 20.53 -29.22 -35.67
CA ALA A 403 21.66 -28.31 -35.49
C ALA A 403 21.41 -26.98 -36.20
N PRO A 404 22.00 -25.88 -35.70
CA PRO A 404 21.86 -24.58 -36.34
C PRO A 404 22.55 -24.52 -37.70
N GLN A 405 21.95 -23.75 -38.62
CA GLN A 405 22.39 -23.57 -39.99
C GLN A 405 22.81 -22.11 -40.25
N ASN A 406 23.51 -21.90 -41.37
CA ASN A 406 23.89 -20.55 -41.79
C ASN A 406 22.63 -19.69 -42.03
N GLY A 407 22.57 -18.51 -41.41
CA GLY A 407 21.40 -17.63 -41.40
C GLY A 407 20.51 -17.75 -40.16
N ASP A 408 20.76 -18.73 -39.30
CA ASP A 408 20.03 -18.87 -38.04
C ASP A 408 20.48 -17.82 -37.01
N VAL A 409 19.54 -17.34 -36.19
CA VAL A 409 19.79 -16.33 -35.17
C VAL A 409 19.12 -16.74 -33.86
N TYR A 410 19.92 -16.86 -32.80
CA TYR A 410 19.44 -17.11 -31.45
C TYR A 410 19.46 -15.81 -30.64
N LYS A 411 18.30 -15.38 -30.15
CA LYS A 411 18.17 -14.22 -29.27
C LYS A 411 18.30 -14.63 -27.82
N ILE A 412 19.25 -14.01 -27.11
CA ILE A 412 19.44 -14.09 -25.67
C ILE A 412 18.79 -12.86 -25.04
N VAL A 413 17.75 -13.09 -24.25
CA VAL A 413 17.04 -12.05 -23.52
C VAL A 413 17.51 -12.09 -22.07
N THR A 414 17.86 -10.94 -21.51
CA THR A 414 18.18 -10.78 -20.09
C THR A 414 17.05 -10.06 -19.36
N ARG A 415 16.87 -10.45 -18.11
CA ARG A 415 16.14 -9.65 -17.12
C ARG A 415 17.03 -8.50 -16.66
N LYS A 416 16.45 -7.33 -16.47
CA LYS A 416 17.15 -6.06 -16.27
C LYS A 416 16.55 -5.34 -15.08
N THR A 417 17.40 -5.01 -14.11
CA THR A 417 17.03 -4.13 -13.00
C THR A 417 16.87 -2.70 -13.49
N PHE A 418 16.08 -1.89 -12.79
CA PHE A 418 15.97 -0.45 -13.08
C PHE A 418 17.33 0.27 -12.92
N ASP A 419 17.58 1.32 -13.71
CA ASP A 419 18.70 2.26 -13.58
C ASP A 419 18.36 3.67 -14.08
N ARG A 420 19.37 4.55 -14.11
CA ARG A 420 19.26 5.96 -14.48
C ARG A 420 18.59 6.25 -15.83
N ASP A 421 18.53 5.27 -16.74
CA ASP A 421 17.95 5.46 -18.07
C ASP A 421 16.46 5.08 -18.12
N ASP A 422 15.92 4.50 -17.05
CA ASP A 422 14.50 4.16 -16.96
C ASP A 422 13.67 5.34 -16.41
N VAL A 423 12.55 5.60 -17.09
CA VAL A 423 11.53 6.57 -16.66
C VAL A 423 10.16 5.95 -16.84
N LEU A 424 9.36 5.96 -15.77
CA LEU A 424 7.97 5.54 -15.82
C LEU A 424 7.03 6.71 -15.49
N GLU A 425 5.83 6.70 -16.04
CA GLU A 425 4.79 7.67 -15.72
C GLU A 425 3.44 6.97 -15.50
N PHE A 426 2.59 7.59 -14.67
CA PHE A 426 1.21 7.17 -14.53
C PHE A 426 0.31 8.37 -14.19
N GLU A 427 -0.98 8.21 -14.49
CA GLU A 427 -2.03 9.20 -14.20
C GLU A 427 -3.10 8.54 -13.35
N LEU A 428 -3.61 9.28 -12.36
CA LEU A 428 -4.75 8.86 -11.57
C LEU A 428 -6.06 9.40 -12.19
N PHE A 429 -7.12 8.61 -12.11
CA PHE A 429 -8.48 9.04 -12.44
C PHE A 429 -9.41 8.88 -11.23
N GLY A 430 -10.65 9.39 -11.34
CA GLY A 430 -11.71 9.22 -10.36
C GLY A 430 -11.72 10.30 -9.28
N ASN A 431 -12.33 10.02 -8.12
CA ASN A 431 -12.67 11.03 -7.12
C ASN A 431 -13.43 12.23 -7.75
N ALA A 432 -14.28 11.90 -8.72
CA ALA A 432 -15.09 12.82 -9.49
C ALA A 432 -16.56 12.39 -9.42
N VAL A 433 -17.45 13.35 -9.63
CA VAL A 433 -18.90 13.10 -9.66
C VAL A 433 -19.36 12.92 -11.10
N ASN A 434 -19.77 11.71 -11.44
CA ASN A 434 -20.43 11.39 -12.70
C ASN A 434 -21.94 11.71 -12.59
N THR A 435 -22.41 12.67 -13.38
CA THR A 435 -23.81 13.14 -13.32
C THR A 435 -24.82 12.06 -13.71
N GLU A 436 -24.50 11.15 -14.62
CA GLU A 436 -25.42 10.07 -15.03
C GLU A 436 -25.52 8.99 -13.95
N MET A 437 -24.41 8.65 -13.29
CA MET A 437 -24.45 7.76 -12.11
C MET A 437 -25.23 8.42 -10.97
N ALA A 438 -24.98 9.70 -10.70
CA ALA A 438 -25.68 10.45 -9.65
C ALA A 438 -27.20 10.49 -9.86
N LYS A 439 -27.68 10.50 -11.12
CA LYS A 439 -29.11 10.42 -11.45
C LYS A 439 -29.72 9.08 -11.03
N ASN A 440 -29.02 7.98 -11.30
CA ASN A 440 -29.49 6.64 -10.95
C ASN A 440 -29.52 6.44 -9.42
N GLU A 441 -28.61 7.07 -8.70
CA GLU A 441 -28.49 6.97 -7.24
C GLU A 441 -29.45 7.88 -6.46
N LEU A 442 -30.18 8.79 -7.12
CA LEU A 442 -31.21 9.61 -6.45
C LEU A 442 -32.26 8.73 -5.76
N ASP A 443 -32.53 7.54 -6.28
CA ASP A 443 -33.53 6.65 -5.71
C ASP A 443 -33.11 6.03 -4.38
N GLU A 444 -31.83 6.09 -4.04
CA GLU A 444 -31.23 5.59 -2.81
C GLU A 444 -31.30 6.59 -1.65
N ILE A 445 -31.91 7.77 -1.83
CA ILE A 445 -32.16 8.69 -0.72
C ILE A 445 -33.22 8.13 0.22
N TYR A 446 -32.92 8.10 1.51
CA TYR A 446 -33.86 7.68 2.57
C TYR A 446 -33.66 8.49 3.86
N VAL A 447 -34.53 8.24 4.84
CA VAL A 447 -34.53 8.91 6.14
C VAL A 447 -34.17 7.91 7.24
N VAL A 448 -33.33 8.33 8.19
CA VAL A 448 -32.91 7.50 9.33
C VAL A 448 -33.04 8.29 10.64
N PRO A 449 -33.51 7.66 11.73
CA PRO A 449 -34.22 6.38 11.74
C PRO A 449 -35.61 6.53 11.09
N ASP A 450 -36.06 5.51 10.37
CA ASP A 450 -37.44 5.36 9.91
C ASP A 450 -37.99 3.99 10.34
N PRO A 451 -38.97 3.91 11.26
CA PRO A 451 -39.61 5.04 11.95
C PRO A 451 -38.71 5.69 13.01
N TYR A 452 -38.86 7.00 13.20
CA TYR A 452 -38.34 7.69 14.39
C TYR A 452 -39.27 7.44 15.57
N ILE A 453 -38.76 6.84 16.63
CA ILE A 453 -39.51 6.56 17.87
C ILE A 453 -39.14 7.60 18.92
N ALA A 454 -40.05 8.53 19.20
CA ALA A 454 -39.87 9.50 20.28
C ALA A 454 -40.30 8.88 21.62
N TYR A 455 -39.43 9.00 22.63
CA TYR A 455 -39.80 8.80 24.04
C TYR A 455 -40.31 10.10 24.66
N ASN A 456 -40.90 9.98 25.86
CA ASN A 456 -41.70 11.00 26.52
C ASN A 456 -41.21 12.45 26.32
N LEU A 457 -42.13 13.35 25.93
CA LEU A 457 -41.82 14.73 25.54
C LEU A 457 -41.25 15.55 26.72
N ASP A 458 -41.58 15.17 27.96
CA ASP A 458 -41.18 15.82 29.22
C ASP A 458 -39.87 15.29 29.83
N GLU A 459 -39.23 14.29 29.23
CA GLU A 459 -37.90 13.87 29.68
C GLU A 459 -36.89 14.96 29.31
N ARG A 460 -36.18 15.51 30.31
CA ARG A 460 -35.00 16.37 30.08
C ARG A 460 -34.05 15.67 29.09
N LEU A 461 -33.27 16.44 28.34
CA LEU A 461 -32.07 15.97 27.66
C LEU A 461 -31.20 15.21 28.67
N VAL A 462 -31.40 13.90 28.80
CA VAL A 462 -30.49 13.02 29.52
C VAL A 462 -29.43 12.69 28.48
N VAL A 463 -28.36 13.48 28.48
CA VAL A 463 -27.21 13.37 27.56
C VAL A 463 -26.45 12.04 27.76
N ASN A 464 -26.84 11.25 28.75
CA ASN A 464 -26.16 10.02 29.15
C ASN A 464 -27.16 8.86 29.30
N ARG A 465 -27.35 8.10 28.23
CA ARG A 465 -27.44 6.64 28.36
C ARG A 465 -26.46 6.04 27.37
N ASP A 466 -25.85 4.94 27.78
CA ASP A 466 -24.90 4.09 27.07
C ASP A 466 -25.47 3.46 25.76
N GLU A 467 -26.51 4.06 25.17
CA GLU A 467 -27.19 3.68 23.95
C GLU A 467 -27.24 4.89 22.99
N GLY A 468 -26.17 5.04 22.21
CA GLY A 468 -25.99 5.69 20.90
C GLY A 468 -27.07 6.52 20.17
N ARG A 469 -28.06 7.16 20.79
CA ARG A 469 -29.18 7.81 20.06
C ARG A 469 -28.98 9.29 19.73
N GLY A 470 -28.00 9.97 20.34
CA GLY A 470 -27.68 11.38 20.03
C GLY A 470 -28.87 12.35 20.24
N ASP A 471 -28.78 13.55 19.64
CA ASP A 471 -29.83 14.56 19.68
C ASP A 471 -31.16 14.08 19.05
N ARG A 472 -32.32 14.66 19.44
CA ARG A 472 -33.62 14.39 18.78
C ARG A 472 -33.57 14.87 17.32
N LYS A 473 -33.26 13.96 16.40
CA LYS A 473 -33.18 14.26 14.96
C LYS A 473 -33.54 13.05 14.10
N VAL A 474 -33.90 13.33 12.85
CA VAL A 474 -33.78 12.38 11.73
C VAL A 474 -32.75 12.92 10.74
N GLU A 475 -32.15 12.06 9.95
CA GLU A 475 -31.19 12.41 8.91
C GLU A 475 -31.71 11.94 7.56
N PHE A 476 -31.65 12.84 6.57
CA PHE A 476 -31.75 12.47 5.16
C PHE A 476 -30.36 12.03 4.70
N VAL A 477 -30.29 10.85 4.10
CA VAL A 477 -29.04 10.16 3.73
C VAL A 477 -28.97 9.96 2.23
N ASN A 478 -27.77 9.73 1.69
CA ASN A 478 -27.48 9.62 0.26
C ASN A 478 -27.81 10.90 -0.54
N LEU A 479 -27.70 12.07 0.09
CA LEU A 479 -27.94 13.33 -0.60
C LEU A 479 -26.86 13.62 -1.66
N PRO A 480 -27.22 14.24 -2.79
CA PRO A 480 -26.26 14.87 -3.69
C PRO A 480 -25.53 16.04 -3.02
N GLU A 481 -24.36 16.43 -3.54
CA GLU A 481 -23.54 17.53 -2.98
C GLU A 481 -24.34 18.83 -2.73
N LYS A 482 -25.26 19.15 -3.66
CA LYS A 482 -26.14 20.32 -3.60
C LYS A 482 -27.59 19.91 -3.85
N CYS A 483 -28.44 20.10 -2.85
CA CYS A 483 -29.87 19.89 -2.98
C CYS A 483 -30.69 20.65 -1.93
N THR A 484 -31.97 20.81 -2.19
CA THR A 484 -32.96 21.33 -1.24
C THR A 484 -33.92 20.23 -0.84
N ILE A 485 -34.11 20.03 0.47
CA ILE A 485 -35.04 19.04 1.03
C ILE A 485 -36.27 19.76 1.55
N LYS A 486 -37.44 19.45 1.01
CA LYS A 486 -38.74 19.99 1.44
C LYS A 486 -39.53 18.91 2.15
N ILE A 487 -40.06 19.22 3.33
CA ILE A 487 -40.77 18.27 4.21
C ILE A 487 -42.23 18.67 4.32
N PHE A 488 -43.12 17.69 4.22
CA PHE A 488 -44.56 17.87 4.20
C PHE A 488 -45.27 16.88 5.13
N THR A 489 -46.42 17.28 5.68
CA THR A 489 -47.33 16.35 6.37
C THR A 489 -48.03 15.43 5.37
N ALA A 490 -48.69 14.37 5.86
CA ALA A 490 -49.54 13.51 5.02
C ALA A 490 -50.69 14.23 4.28
N SER A 491 -51.10 15.42 4.75
CA SER A 491 -52.07 16.28 4.07
C SER A 491 -51.46 17.24 3.04
N GLY A 492 -50.14 17.16 2.81
CA GLY A 492 -49.42 18.05 1.89
C GLY A 492 -49.08 19.43 2.45
N LYS A 493 -49.26 19.67 3.76
CA LYS A 493 -48.87 20.95 4.38
C LYS A 493 -47.35 21.02 4.49
N PHE A 494 -46.77 22.12 4.03
CA PHE A 494 -45.34 22.40 4.18
C PHE A 494 -44.96 22.53 5.66
N VAL A 495 -43.89 21.83 6.05
CA VAL A 495 -43.37 21.76 7.42
C VAL A 495 -42.08 22.56 7.54
N ARG A 496 -41.11 22.26 6.68
CA ARG A 496 -39.78 22.86 6.69
C ARG A 496 -39.06 22.61 5.36
N GLU A 497 -38.12 23.50 5.06
CA GLU A 497 -37.13 23.37 4.00
C GLU A 497 -35.74 23.34 4.63
N LEU A 498 -34.87 22.49 4.10
CA LEU A 498 -33.49 22.34 4.53
C LEU A 498 -32.59 22.42 3.31
N ASP A 499 -31.69 23.39 3.31
CA ASP A 499 -30.64 23.47 2.30
C ASP A 499 -29.49 22.53 2.67
N HIS A 500 -29.00 21.82 1.66
CA HIS A 500 -27.81 20.99 1.73
C HIS A 500 -26.84 21.44 0.64
N ASN A 501 -25.73 22.00 1.08
CA ASN A 501 -24.63 22.44 0.23
C ASN A 501 -23.34 22.05 0.96
N ALA A 502 -22.95 20.79 0.76
CA ALA A 502 -21.78 20.23 1.42
C ALA A 502 -20.56 20.35 0.51
N SER A 503 -19.38 20.59 1.10
CA SER A 503 -18.13 20.17 0.46
C SER A 503 -18.15 18.65 0.32
N SER A 504 -17.56 18.14 -0.75
CA SER A 504 -17.50 16.77 -1.32
C SER A 504 -17.57 15.50 -0.43
N SER A 505 -17.80 15.54 0.88
CA SER A 505 -17.80 14.39 1.78
C SER A 505 -19.04 14.21 2.65
N ASN A 506 -19.94 15.19 2.79
CA ASN A 506 -21.12 15.04 3.67
C ASN A 506 -22.41 14.84 2.87
N ARG A 507 -22.92 13.60 2.78
CA ARG A 507 -24.21 13.26 2.14
C ARG A 507 -25.41 13.23 3.08
N ARG A 508 -25.25 13.79 4.29
CA ARG A 508 -26.27 13.73 5.32
C ARG A 508 -26.78 15.12 5.68
N ARG A 509 -28.09 15.21 5.91
CA ARG A 509 -28.72 16.41 6.45
C ARG A 509 -29.63 16.06 7.62
N ALA A 510 -29.24 16.51 8.81
CA ALA A 510 -30.06 16.39 10.00
C ALA A 510 -31.25 17.36 9.98
N TRP A 511 -32.38 16.87 10.47
CA TRP A 511 -33.57 17.63 10.82
C TRP A 511 -33.90 17.41 12.29
N ASP A 512 -33.94 18.50 13.06
CA ASP A 512 -34.27 18.59 14.49
C ASP A 512 -35.75 18.33 14.82
N LEU A 513 -36.55 17.86 13.87
CA LEU A 513 -37.99 17.59 14.01
C LEU A 513 -38.81 18.83 14.40
N ARG A 514 -38.35 20.03 14.01
CA ARG A 514 -39.11 21.28 14.20
C ARG A 514 -39.60 21.85 12.87
N THR A 515 -40.77 22.47 12.90
CA THR A 515 -41.30 23.28 11.79
C THR A 515 -40.42 24.51 11.55
N ARG A 516 -40.66 25.23 10.45
CA ARG A 516 -40.02 26.53 10.18
C ARG A 516 -40.19 27.55 11.32
N ASP A 517 -41.30 27.47 12.06
CA ASP A 517 -41.61 28.37 13.17
C ASP A 517 -40.99 27.90 14.51
N GLY A 518 -40.18 26.83 14.50
CA GLY A 518 -39.49 26.30 15.67
C GLY A 518 -40.34 25.40 16.57
N LEU A 519 -41.56 25.05 16.15
CA LEU A 519 -42.46 24.16 16.90
C LEU A 519 -42.15 22.69 16.61
N GLU A 520 -42.27 21.83 17.62
CA GLU A 520 -42.13 20.38 17.42
C GLU A 520 -43.24 19.83 16.50
N VAL A 521 -42.88 18.88 15.66
CA VAL A 521 -43.83 18.23 14.76
C VAL A 521 -44.62 17.13 15.47
N ALA A 522 -45.86 16.90 15.03
CA ALA A 522 -46.70 15.84 15.59
C ALA A 522 -46.26 14.45 15.10
N PHE A 523 -46.61 13.40 15.85
CA PHE A 523 -46.48 12.02 15.40
C PHE A 523 -47.33 11.78 14.15
N GLY A 524 -46.81 11.02 13.18
CA GLY A 524 -47.50 10.74 11.92
C GLY A 524 -46.56 10.39 10.77
N ILE A 525 -47.15 10.25 9.59
CA ILE A 525 -46.42 10.05 8.33
C ILE A 525 -46.08 11.41 7.73
N TYR A 526 -44.82 11.55 7.32
CA TYR A 526 -44.29 12.71 6.62
C TYR A 526 -43.80 12.30 5.24
N PHE A 527 -43.85 13.25 4.31
CA PHE A 527 -43.32 13.12 2.96
C PHE A 527 -42.18 14.11 2.79
N TYR A 528 -41.23 13.77 1.92
CA TYR A 528 -40.16 14.68 1.55
C TYR A 528 -39.96 14.69 0.04
N ALA A 529 -39.45 15.82 -0.45
CA ALA A 529 -38.95 15.99 -1.80
C ALA A 529 -37.52 16.55 -1.75
N VAL A 530 -36.58 15.88 -2.40
CA VAL A 530 -35.20 16.34 -2.58
C VAL A 530 -35.05 16.83 -4.02
N GLU A 531 -34.75 18.10 -4.17
CA GLU A 531 -34.50 18.75 -5.47
C GLU A 531 -33.00 18.99 -5.63
N ALA A 532 -32.37 18.30 -6.58
CA ALA A 532 -30.94 18.37 -6.85
C ALA A 532 -30.69 19.00 -8.24
N PRO A 533 -30.16 20.24 -8.31
CA PRO A 533 -29.96 20.95 -9.57
C PRO A 533 -29.10 20.17 -10.58
N GLY A 534 -29.58 19.99 -11.81
CA GLY A 534 -28.86 19.28 -12.87
C GLY A 534 -28.88 17.74 -12.75
N ILE A 535 -29.32 17.19 -11.62
CA ILE A 535 -29.39 15.74 -11.37
C ILE A 535 -30.85 15.29 -11.46
N GLY A 536 -31.76 15.83 -10.64
CA GLY A 536 -33.18 15.44 -10.68
C GLY A 536 -33.94 15.70 -9.38
N VAL A 537 -35.08 15.04 -9.23
CA VAL A 537 -35.95 15.16 -8.05
C VAL A 537 -36.28 13.77 -7.52
N LYS A 538 -36.12 13.58 -6.21
CA LYS A 538 -36.54 12.36 -5.48
C LYS A 538 -37.62 12.71 -4.48
N THR A 539 -38.63 11.85 -4.34
CA THR A 539 -39.62 11.94 -3.27
C THR A 539 -39.63 10.67 -2.43
N GLY A 540 -39.96 10.80 -1.15
CA GLY A 540 -40.14 9.66 -0.25
C GLY A 540 -41.02 9.97 0.94
N LYS A 541 -41.10 9.03 1.88
CA LYS A 541 -41.90 9.13 3.11
C LYS A 541 -41.15 8.50 4.29
N PHE A 542 -41.52 8.91 5.50
CA PHE A 542 -41.03 8.33 6.75
C PHE A 542 -42.06 8.54 7.87
N ALA A 543 -41.91 7.82 8.97
CA ALA A 543 -42.83 7.85 10.10
C ALA A 543 -42.18 8.39 11.38
N ILE A 544 -42.94 9.18 12.14
CA ILE A 544 -42.60 9.61 13.50
C ILE A 544 -43.64 8.99 14.43
N ILE A 545 -43.21 8.14 15.34
CA ILE A 545 -44.06 7.37 16.25
C ILE A 545 -43.74 7.75 17.69
N LYS A 546 -44.75 7.75 18.55
CA LYS A 546 -44.58 7.90 20.00
C LYS A 546 -44.47 6.51 20.63
N SER A 547 -43.40 6.25 21.39
CA SER A 547 -43.39 5.08 22.29
C SER A 547 -44.39 5.34 23.41
N MET A 548 -45.30 4.39 23.65
CA MET A 548 -46.15 4.40 24.84
C MET A 548 -45.36 4.01 26.08
#